data_AF-A0A532UMX3-F1
#
_entry.id   AF-A0A532UMX3-F1
#
_cell.length_a   1.000
_cell.length_b   1.000
_cell.length_c   1.000
_cell.angle_alpha   90.00
_cell.angle_beta   90.00
_cell.angle_gamma   90.00
#
_symmetry.space_group_name_H-M   'P 1'
#
loop_
_entity.id
_entity.type
_entity.pdbx_description
1 polymer ?
#
loop_
_entity_poly.entity_id
_entity_poly.type
_entity_poly.pdbx_seq_one_letter_code
_entity_poly.pdbx_strand_id
1 'polypeptide(L)'
;MELTADQQREVQEIMAQMRCAKNFECSKSEFEVLGNAKDFGVEHYIECLEPESHRCKFALCFGSRDLCTCPLRIYASKNLKK
;
A
#
# COMPACT_ATOMS: atom_id res chain seq x y z
N MET A 1 -3.53 13.57 -9.54
CA MET A 1 -4.93 13.75 -9.03
C MET A 1 -4.80 13.92 -7.54
N GLU A 2 -5.14 15.10 -7.02
CA GLU A 2 -4.90 15.51 -5.64
C GLU A 2 -5.86 14.79 -4.68
N LEU A 3 -5.35 14.33 -3.53
CA LEU A 3 -6.17 13.73 -2.47
C LEU A 3 -7.05 14.80 -1.82
N THR A 4 -8.29 14.45 -1.47
CA THR A 4 -9.14 15.35 -0.67
C THR A 4 -8.58 15.54 0.74
N ALA A 5 -8.99 16.59 1.46
CA ALA A 5 -8.57 16.82 2.83
C ALA A 5 -8.87 15.63 3.77
N ASP A 6 -10.02 14.96 3.56
CA ASP A 6 -10.38 13.75 4.33
C ASP A 6 -9.45 12.58 4.00
N GLN A 7 -9.17 12.34 2.71
CA GLN A 7 -8.23 11.29 2.28
C GLN A 7 -6.81 11.54 2.79
N GLN A 8 -6.36 12.80 2.79
CA GLN A 8 -5.08 13.20 3.36
C GLN A 8 -5.02 12.90 4.85
N ARG A 9 -6.07 13.25 5.61
CA ARG A 9 -6.14 12.94 7.05
C ARG A 9 -6.06 11.43 7.30
N GLU A 10 -6.84 10.63 6.59
CA GLU A 10 -6.85 9.17 6.75
C GLU A 10 -5.47 8.55 6.42
N VAL A 11 -4.81 9.03 5.36
CA VAL A 11 -3.43 8.64 5.04
C VAL A 11 -2.47 8.97 6.18
N GLN A 12 -2.54 10.17 6.74
CA GLN A 12 -1.69 10.58 7.86
C GLN A 12 -1.94 9.73 9.11
N GLU A 13 -3.20 9.42 9.43
CA GLU A 13 -3.58 8.56 10.56
C GLU A 13 -3.02 7.15 10.40
N ILE A 14 -3.12 6.56 9.20
CA ILE A 14 -2.52 5.25 8.90
C ILE A 14 -1.00 5.31 9.06
N MET A 15 -0.35 6.34 8.50
CA MET A 15 1.11 6.51 8.58
C MET A 15 1.59 6.67 10.02
N ALA A 16 0.84 7.37 10.88
CA ALA A 16 1.17 7.56 12.29
C ALA A 16 1.18 6.25 13.10
N GLN A 17 0.38 5.27 12.70
CA GLN A 17 0.23 3.98 13.38
C GLN A 17 1.26 2.92 12.94
N MET A 18 2.12 3.23 11.97
CA MET A 18 3.08 2.27 11.43
C MET A 18 4.46 2.86 11.19
N ARG A 19 5.48 2.00 11.22
CA ARG A 19 6.84 2.37 10.77
C ARG A 19 7.11 1.78 9.41
N CYS A 20 7.40 2.60 8.41
CA CYS A 20 7.74 2.15 7.06
C CYS A 20 9.26 2.28 6.83
N ALA A 21 9.95 1.17 6.56
CA ALA A 21 11.38 1.19 6.24
C ALA A 21 11.68 1.92 4.91
N LYS A 22 10.71 1.97 4.00
CA LYS A 22 10.77 2.72 2.73
C LYS A 22 10.33 4.19 2.89
N ASN A 23 10.31 4.72 4.11
CA ASN A 23 9.97 6.12 4.43
C ASN A 23 8.72 6.66 3.70
N PHE A 24 7.69 5.80 3.57
CA PHE A 24 6.42 6.12 2.91
C PHE A 24 6.54 6.69 1.48
N GLU A 25 7.54 6.23 0.70
CA GLU A 25 7.74 6.63 -0.70
C GLU A 25 6.48 6.53 -1.57
N CYS A 26 5.61 5.53 -1.32
CA CYS A 26 4.35 5.40 -2.05
C CYS A 26 3.38 6.56 -1.81
N SER A 27 3.33 7.14 -0.60
CA SER A 27 2.49 8.32 -0.35
C SER A 27 3.12 9.59 -0.90
N LYS A 28 4.45 9.72 -0.82
CA LYS A 28 5.19 10.88 -1.37
C LYS A 28 5.09 11.03 -2.88
N SER A 29 4.92 9.90 -3.56
CA SER A 29 4.68 9.84 -5.01
C SER A 29 3.19 9.92 -5.36
N GLU A 30 2.35 10.41 -4.44
CA GLU A 30 0.89 10.45 -4.60
C GLU A 30 0.28 9.11 -5.05
N PHE A 31 0.88 8.01 -4.60
CA PHE A 31 0.52 6.66 -4.96
C PHE A 31 0.64 6.32 -6.45
N GLU A 32 1.29 7.16 -7.26
CA GLU A 32 1.51 6.89 -8.69
C GLU A 32 2.48 5.73 -8.92
N VAL A 33 3.38 5.50 -7.97
CA VAL A 33 4.32 4.37 -7.97
C VAL A 33 3.70 3.13 -7.30
N LEU A 34 2.38 3.13 -6.99
CA LEU A 34 1.67 1.92 -6.57
C LEU A 34 1.48 0.89 -7.69
N GLY A 35 1.93 1.19 -8.92
CA GLY A 35 1.72 0.40 -10.14
C GLY A 35 2.14 -1.08 -10.10
N ASN A 36 2.60 -1.56 -8.95
CA ASN A 36 2.91 -2.93 -8.66
C ASN A 36 2.07 -3.47 -7.48
N ALA A 37 0.80 -3.10 -7.37
CA ALA A 37 -0.13 -3.75 -6.45
C ALA A 37 -1.49 -3.97 -7.09
N LYS A 38 -2.09 -5.14 -6.86
CA LYS A 38 -3.36 -5.52 -7.47
C LYS A 38 -4.36 -5.96 -6.40
N ASP A 39 -5.49 -5.28 -6.32
CA ASP A 39 -6.61 -5.79 -5.52
C ASP A 39 -7.19 -7.03 -6.21
N PHE A 40 -7.39 -8.08 -5.42
CA PHE A 40 -7.97 -9.35 -5.86
C PHE A 40 -9.26 -9.70 -5.10
N GLY A 41 -9.86 -8.71 -4.43
CA GLY A 41 -11.18 -8.81 -3.81
C GLY A 41 -11.17 -9.27 -2.35
N VAL A 42 -10.01 -9.35 -1.71
CA VAL A 42 -9.90 -9.69 -0.28
C VAL A 42 -9.67 -8.43 0.54
N GLU A 43 -10.32 -8.36 1.70
CA GLU A 43 -10.43 -7.13 2.51
C GLU A 43 -9.08 -6.60 3.02
N HIS A 44 -8.19 -7.49 3.45
CA HIS A 44 -6.95 -7.10 4.13
C HIS A 44 -5.67 -7.44 3.35
N TYR A 45 -5.80 -7.79 2.07
CA TYR A 45 -4.68 -8.20 1.25
C TYR A 45 -4.81 -7.64 -0.16
N ILE A 46 -3.66 -7.23 -0.70
CA ILE A 46 -3.49 -6.96 -2.13
C ILE A 46 -2.30 -7.78 -2.63
N GLU A 47 -2.26 -8.12 -3.89
CA GLU A 47 -1.12 -8.79 -4.51
C GLU A 47 -0.03 -7.74 -4.76
N CYS A 48 1.17 -7.96 -4.23
CA CYS A 48 2.35 -7.15 -4.47
C CYS A 48 3.07 -7.66 -5.71
N LEU A 49 3.28 -6.78 -6.68
CA LEU A 49 4.02 -7.06 -7.90
C LEU A 49 5.41 -6.38 -7.89
N GLU A 50 5.81 -5.78 -6.76
CA GLU A 50 7.11 -5.12 -6.67
C GLU A 50 8.23 -6.16 -6.69
N PRO A 51 9.28 -5.97 -7.52
CA PRO A 51 10.52 -6.71 -7.37
C PRO A 51 11.05 -6.56 -5.94
N GLU A 52 11.59 -7.64 -5.38
CA GLU A 52 12.10 -7.67 -4.01
C GLU A 52 11.07 -7.34 -2.91
N SER A 53 9.79 -7.62 -3.17
CA SER A 53 8.68 -7.56 -2.20
C SER A 53 9.09 -8.07 -0.80
N HIS A 54 9.83 -9.18 -0.73
CA HIS A 54 10.35 -9.83 0.48
C HIS A 54 11.15 -8.91 1.43
N ARG A 55 11.68 -7.79 0.95
CA ARG A 55 12.39 -6.80 1.81
C ARG A 55 11.43 -5.90 2.59
N CYS A 56 10.15 -5.90 2.25
CA CYS A 56 9.13 -5.18 2.98
C CYS A 56 8.61 -6.02 4.14
N LYS A 57 8.58 -5.48 5.36
CA LYS A 57 8.00 -6.17 6.53
C LYS A 57 6.50 -6.48 6.42
N PHE A 58 5.81 -5.85 5.46
CA PHE A 58 4.41 -6.08 5.15
C PHE A 58 4.21 -7.01 3.96
N ALA A 59 5.28 -7.58 3.40
CA ALA A 59 5.17 -8.61 2.39
C ALA A 59 4.99 -9.97 3.07
N LEU A 60 4.10 -10.77 2.49
CA LEU A 60 3.80 -12.12 2.90
C LEU A 60 3.88 -13.01 1.65
N CYS A 61 4.82 -13.95 1.62
CA CYS A 61 4.84 -14.95 0.55
C CYS A 61 3.73 -15.99 0.81
N PHE A 62 2.81 -16.13 -0.14
CA PHE A 62 1.74 -17.13 -0.10
C PHE A 62 1.75 -17.96 -1.39
N GLY A 63 2.34 -19.16 -1.32
CA GLY A 63 2.53 -20.01 -2.50
C GLY A 63 3.42 -19.32 -3.52
N SER A 64 2.89 -19.10 -4.73
CA SER A 64 3.59 -18.41 -5.83
C SER A 64 3.29 -16.91 -5.92
N ARG A 65 2.58 -16.34 -4.95
CA ARG A 65 2.19 -14.92 -4.95
C ARG A 65 2.80 -14.20 -3.76
N ASP A 66 3.20 -12.96 -4.00
CA ASP A 66 3.58 -12.04 -2.93
C ASP A 66 2.36 -11.21 -2.54
N LEU A 67 1.90 -11.35 -1.32
CA LEU A 67 0.82 -10.55 -0.76
C LEU A 67 1.40 -9.36 -0.01
N CYS A 68 0.66 -8.25 0.00
CA CYS A 68 0.96 -7.07 0.77
C CYS A 68 -0.14 -6.84 1.81
N THR A 69 0.28 -6.71 3.07
CA THR A 69 -0.56 -6.34 4.22
C THR A 69 -0.35 -4.90 4.67
N CYS A 70 0.33 -4.08 3.85
CA CYS A 70 0.61 -2.68 4.19
C CYS A 70 -0.71 -1.91 4.29
N PRO A 71 -1.10 -1.41 5.47
CA PRO A 71 -2.39 -0.73 5.64
C PRO A 71 -2.54 0.45 4.67
N LEU A 72 -1.45 1.16 4.41
CA LEU A 72 -1.42 2.30 3.51
C LEU A 72 -1.63 1.90 2.04
N ARG A 73 -1.02 0.81 1.56
CA ARG A 73 -1.23 0.35 0.19
C ARG A 73 -2.62 -0.27 0.00
N ILE A 74 -3.14 -0.97 1.01
CA ILE A 74 -4.51 -1.49 1.01
C ILE A 74 -5.51 -0.33 0.90
N TYR A 75 -5.34 0.69 1.75
CA TYR A 75 -6.18 1.89 1.72
C TYR A 75 -6.14 2.56 0.35
N ALA A 76 -4.96 2.75 -0.22
CA ALA A 76 -4.83 3.39 -1.52
C ALA A 76 -5.48 2.57 -2.65
N SER A 77 -5.27 1.26 -2.66
CA SER A 77 -5.86 0.38 -3.67
C SER A 77 -7.40 0.34 -3.59
N LYS A 78 -7.96 0.29 -2.38
CA LYS A 78 -9.41 0.12 -2.16
C LYS A 78 -10.20 1.43 -2.16
N ASN A 79 -9.68 2.48 -1.51
CA ASN A 79 -10.40 3.73 -1.30
C ASN A 79 -10.01 4.81 -2.31
N LEU A 80 -8.76 4.80 -2.78
CA LEU A 80 -8.27 5.79 -3.75
C LEU A 80 -8.30 5.28 -5.19
N LYS A 81 -8.54 3.97 -5.40
CA LYS A 81 -8.44 3.29 -6.70
C LYS A 81 -7.10 3.57 -7.40
N LYS A 82 -6.03 3.66 -6.60
CA LYS A 82 -4.65 3.93 -7.02
C LYS A 82 -3.80 2.67 -6.94
#